data_AF-A0A817G7W8-F1
#
_entry.id   AF-A0A817G7W8-F1
#
_cell.length_a   1.000
_cell.length_b   1.000
_cell.length_c   1.000
_cell.angle_alpha   90.00
_cell.angle_beta   90.00
_cell.angle_gamma   90.00
#
_symmetry.space_group_name_H-M   'P 1'
#
loop_
_entity.id
_entity.type
_entity.pdbx_description
1 polymer ?
#
loop_
_entity_poly.entity_id
_entity_poly.type
_entity_poly.pdbx_seq_one_letter_code
_entity_poly.pdbx_strand_id
1 'polypeptide(L)'
;MFCICFFFIHLIRFLLQEEYVNFDPQVLELIKDAQYLSKLGLDIPETATTLLRPEEQIRQTSVNLQELLNDIKHAYASIPKDMSQLFKPHREKVEEALRPGFVAITWSSLTIEEYITNVRQELEQLRILINDCTDILQCRIENSLQTIAEIQLCEPQNDPITLDDNLNMQMAK
;
A
#
# COMPACT_ATOMS: atom_id res chain seq x y z
N MET A 1 26.24 17.33 -2.20
CA MET A 1 25.81 16.09 -1.52
C MET A 1 24.27 15.87 -1.56
N PHE A 2 23.51 16.57 -2.42
CA PHE A 2 22.04 16.44 -2.50
C PHE A 2 21.52 15.70 -3.76
N CYS A 3 22.36 15.38 -4.75
CA CYS A 3 21.90 14.77 -6.01
C CYS A 3 21.72 13.25 -5.97
N ILE A 4 22.39 12.52 -5.06
CA ILE A 4 22.32 11.06 -5.03
C ILE A 4 21.00 10.58 -4.39
N CYS A 5 20.52 11.28 -3.36
CA CYS A 5 19.23 10.95 -2.73
C CYS A 5 18.05 11.19 -3.68
N PHE A 6 18.05 12.26 -4.47
CA PHE A 6 16.95 12.54 -5.42
C PHE A 6 16.89 11.50 -6.55
N PHE A 7 18.04 11.05 -7.05
CA PHE A 7 18.08 10.00 -8.07
C PHE A 7 17.62 8.65 -7.51
N PHE A 8 18.01 8.31 -6.28
CA PHE A 8 17.55 7.06 -5.64
C PHE A 8 16.05 7.08 -5.34
N ILE A 9 15.50 8.20 -4.85
CA ILE A 9 14.05 8.33 -4.59
C ILE A 9 13.26 8.25 -5.91
N HIS A 10 13.74 8.86 -7.00
CA HIS A 10 13.09 8.69 -8.31
C HIS A 10 13.25 7.29 -8.89
N LEU A 11 14.38 6.62 -8.66
CA LEU A 11 14.62 5.26 -9.13
C LEU A 11 13.73 4.25 -8.40
N ILE A 12 13.61 4.35 -7.06
CA ILE A 12 12.71 3.51 -6.26
C ILE A 12 11.25 3.73 -6.67
N ARG A 13 10.86 4.99 -6.88
CA ARG A 13 9.51 5.35 -7.35
C ARG A 13 9.20 4.86 -8.78
N PHE A 14 10.22 4.72 -9.63
CA PHE A 14 10.11 4.13 -10.96
C PHE A 14 10.04 2.59 -10.89
N LEU A 15 10.78 1.96 -9.97
CA LEU A 15 10.77 0.50 -9.78
C LEU A 15 9.41 0.00 -9.23
N LEU A 16 8.75 0.76 -8.36
CA LEU A 16 7.41 0.42 -7.85
C LEU A 16 6.31 0.33 -8.94
N GLN A 17 6.55 0.86 -10.14
CA GLN A 17 5.62 0.71 -11.26
C GLN A 17 5.78 -0.64 -12.00
N GLU A 18 6.94 -1.29 -11.93
CA GLU A 18 7.25 -2.55 -12.61
C GLU A 18 7.89 -3.60 -11.68
N GLU A 19 7.30 -3.78 -10.50
CA GLU A 19 7.80 -4.77 -9.56
C GLU A 19 7.27 -6.18 -9.88
N TYR A 20 8.15 -6.94 -10.53
CA TYR A 20 8.17 -8.40 -10.45
C TYR A 20 9.05 -8.82 -9.28
N VAL A 21 8.54 -9.74 -8.46
CA VAL A 21 9.37 -10.51 -7.53
C VAL A 21 10.50 -11.13 -8.38
N ASN A 22 11.76 -10.78 -8.09
CA ASN A 22 12.94 -11.28 -8.83
C ASN A 22 13.19 -12.77 -8.50
N PHE A 23 12.21 -13.60 -8.84
CA PHE A 23 12.18 -15.02 -8.57
C PHE A 23 11.71 -15.73 -9.84
N ASP A 24 12.67 -16.30 -10.57
CA ASP A 24 12.38 -17.09 -11.77
C ASP A 24 11.77 -18.45 -11.34
N PRO A 25 10.57 -18.83 -11.83
CA PRO A 25 9.98 -20.13 -11.57
C PRO A 25 10.91 -21.32 -11.85
N GLN A 26 11.84 -21.18 -12.80
CA GLN A 26 12.85 -22.19 -13.12
C GLN A 26 13.76 -22.52 -11.94
N VAL A 27 13.93 -21.62 -10.97
CA VAL A 27 14.69 -21.88 -9.74
C VAL A 27 14.02 -22.98 -8.91
N LEU A 28 12.70 -23.01 -8.83
CA LEU A 28 11.98 -24.09 -8.14
C LEU A 28 12.07 -25.42 -8.91
N GLU A 29 12.07 -25.36 -10.24
CA GLU A 29 12.26 -26.55 -11.09
C GLU A 29 13.66 -27.14 -10.88
N LEU A 30 14.70 -26.30 -10.85
CA LEU A 30 16.08 -26.72 -10.61
C LEU A 30 16.26 -27.35 -9.22
N ILE A 31 15.59 -26.81 -8.20
CA ILE A 31 15.60 -27.38 -6.84
C ILE A 31 14.91 -28.75 -6.82
N LYS A 32 13.78 -28.91 -7.53
CA LYS A 32 13.09 -30.21 -7.67
C LYS A 32 13.94 -31.23 -8.41
N ASP A 33 14.59 -30.84 -9.51
CA ASP A 33 15.49 -31.72 -10.27
C ASP A 33 16.65 -32.19 -9.39
N ALA A 34 17.25 -31.29 -8.61
CA ALA A 34 18.26 -31.65 -7.63
C ALA A 34 17.72 -32.62 -6.56
N GLN A 35 16.47 -32.50 -6.11
CA GLN A 35 15.87 -33.48 -5.19
C GLN A 35 15.73 -34.86 -5.82
N TYR A 36 15.30 -34.93 -7.08
CA TYR A 36 15.16 -36.20 -7.77
C TYR A 36 16.52 -36.87 -8.01
N LEU A 37 17.53 -36.09 -8.43
CA LEU A 37 18.90 -36.59 -8.58
C LEU A 37 19.47 -37.11 -7.25
N SER A 38 19.21 -36.43 -6.15
CA SER A 38 19.57 -36.89 -4.80
C SER A 38 18.93 -38.24 -4.46
N LYS A 39 17.62 -38.36 -4.69
CA LYS A 39 16.86 -39.60 -4.42
C LYS A 39 17.30 -40.78 -5.30
N LEU A 40 17.82 -40.49 -6.50
CA LEU A 40 18.37 -41.49 -7.42
C LEU A 40 19.81 -41.90 -7.06
N GLY A 41 20.41 -41.30 -6.02
CA GLY A 41 21.78 -41.61 -5.59
C GLY A 41 22.86 -41.04 -6.53
N LEU A 42 22.53 -40.02 -7.31
CA LEU A 42 23.46 -39.35 -8.21
C LEU A 42 24.15 -38.18 -7.48
N ASP A 43 25.43 -37.96 -7.78
CA ASP A 43 26.19 -36.84 -7.22
C ASP A 43 25.64 -35.50 -7.73
N ILE A 44 25.44 -34.57 -6.81
CA ILE A 44 24.89 -33.24 -7.04
C ILE A 44 25.88 -32.21 -6.50
N PRO A 45 26.10 -31.08 -7.18
CA PRO A 45 26.95 -30.02 -6.66
C PRO A 45 26.50 -29.52 -5.28
N GLU A 46 27.47 -29.21 -4.41
CA GLU A 46 27.26 -28.80 -3.00
C GLU A 46 26.35 -27.58 -2.84
N THR A 47 26.37 -26.67 -3.82
CA THR A 47 25.47 -25.51 -3.91
C THR A 47 24.00 -25.93 -4.01
N ALA A 48 23.69 -26.94 -4.83
CA ALA A 48 22.34 -27.49 -4.93
C ALA A 48 21.93 -28.19 -3.64
N THR A 49 22.84 -28.98 -3.04
CA THR A 49 22.60 -29.68 -1.77
C THR A 49 22.24 -28.73 -0.62
N THR A 50 22.83 -27.53 -0.61
CA THR A 50 22.52 -26.48 0.38
C THR A 50 21.13 -25.88 0.17
N LEU A 51 20.67 -25.77 -1.09
CA LEU A 51 19.35 -25.25 -1.46
C LEU A 51 18.22 -26.28 -1.33
N LEU A 52 18.53 -27.58 -1.29
CA LEU A 52 17.53 -28.65 -1.08
C LEU A 52 16.86 -28.58 0.29
N ARG A 53 17.54 -28.03 1.31
CA ARG A 53 17.08 -28.04 2.70
C ARG A 53 15.99 -26.99 2.99
N PRO A 54 16.06 -25.74 2.46
CA PRO A 54 15.03 -24.72 2.68
C PRO A 54 14.02 -24.53 1.53
N GLU A 55 13.78 -25.49 0.62
CA GLU A 55 12.87 -25.28 -0.54
C GLU A 55 11.50 -24.69 -0.14
N GLU A 56 10.86 -25.26 0.89
CA GLU A 56 9.58 -24.76 1.40
C GLU A 56 9.68 -23.32 1.91
N GLN A 57 10.78 -22.98 2.60
CA GLN A 57 10.99 -21.63 3.11
C GLN A 57 11.20 -20.62 1.97
N ILE A 58 11.95 -21.00 0.93
CA ILE A 58 12.17 -20.13 -0.24
C ILE A 58 10.86 -19.90 -0.99
N ARG A 59 10.08 -20.97 -1.23
CA ARG A 59 8.76 -20.88 -1.84
C ARG A 59 7.82 -19.98 -1.03
N GLN A 60 7.71 -20.22 0.28
CA GLN A 60 6.84 -19.43 1.15
C GLN A 60 7.25 -17.96 1.16
N THR A 61 8.55 -17.69 1.20
CA THR A 61 9.09 -16.33 1.16
C THR A 61 8.75 -15.63 -0.16
N SER A 62 8.84 -16.33 -1.29
CA SER A 62 8.44 -15.80 -2.60
C SER A 62 6.95 -15.44 -2.64
N VAL A 63 6.08 -16.30 -2.09
CA VAL A 63 4.64 -16.03 -2.00
C VAL A 63 4.37 -14.82 -1.11
N ASN A 64 4.96 -14.79 0.08
CA ASN A 64 4.79 -13.71 1.05
C ASN A 64 5.24 -12.35 0.49
N LEU A 65 6.32 -12.32 -0.30
CA LEU A 65 6.79 -11.11 -0.97
C LEU A 65 5.85 -10.68 -2.10
N GLN A 66 5.34 -11.62 -2.91
CA GLN A 66 4.38 -11.30 -3.95
C GLN A 66 3.08 -10.70 -3.37
N GLU A 67 2.59 -11.28 -2.28
CA GLU A 67 1.43 -10.75 -1.54
C GLU A 67 1.71 -9.36 -0.97
N LEU A 68 2.87 -9.16 -0.34
CA LEU A 68 3.28 -7.85 0.19
C LEU A 68 3.30 -6.77 -0.90
N LEU A 69 3.83 -7.07 -2.09
CA LEU A 69 3.85 -6.13 -3.20
C LEU A 69 2.45 -5.80 -3.71
N ASN A 70 1.56 -6.79 -3.78
CA ASN A 70 0.16 -6.56 -4.12
C ASN A 70 -0.54 -5.71 -3.06
N ASP A 71 -0.29 -5.99 -1.78
CA ASP A 71 -0.81 -5.23 -0.64
C ASP A 71 -0.43 -3.74 -0.70
N ILE A 72 0.82 -3.45 -1.08
CA ILE A 72 1.33 -2.09 -1.27
C ILE A 72 0.61 -1.41 -2.44
N LYS A 73 0.50 -2.08 -3.59
CA LYS A 73 -0.21 -1.56 -4.77
C LYS A 73 -1.66 -1.22 -4.44
N HIS A 74 -2.35 -2.11 -3.72
CA HIS A 74 -3.71 -1.87 -3.27
C HIS A 74 -3.80 -0.67 -2.32
N ALA A 75 -2.92 -0.58 -1.31
CA ALA A 75 -2.93 0.55 -0.37
C ALA A 75 -2.70 1.89 -1.10
N TYR A 76 -1.78 1.94 -2.06
CA TYR A 76 -1.52 3.15 -2.84
C TYR A 76 -2.69 3.54 -3.74
N ALA A 77 -3.41 2.55 -4.29
CA ALA A 77 -4.61 2.79 -5.08
C ALA A 77 -5.79 3.29 -4.25
N SER A 78 -5.87 2.92 -2.96
CA SER A 78 -6.90 3.39 -2.03
C SER A 78 -6.75 4.85 -1.59
N ILE A 79 -5.61 5.50 -1.89
CA ILE A 79 -5.40 6.90 -1.54
C ILE A 79 -6.31 7.80 -2.40
N PRO A 80 -7.16 8.65 -1.78
CA PRO A 80 -7.96 9.63 -2.53
C PRO A 80 -7.08 10.54 -3.38
N LYS A 81 -7.44 10.74 -4.64
CA LYS A 81 -6.63 11.51 -5.62
C LYS A 81 -6.30 12.92 -5.12
N ASP A 82 -7.29 13.57 -4.49
CA ASP A 82 -7.18 14.93 -3.97
C ASP A 82 -6.18 15.04 -2.80
N MET A 83 -5.94 13.95 -2.09
CA MET A 83 -5.01 13.87 -0.97
C MET A 83 -3.66 13.24 -1.34
N SER A 84 -3.43 12.93 -2.62
CA SER A 84 -2.21 12.24 -3.07
C SER A 84 -0.91 12.95 -2.65
N GLN A 85 -0.90 14.28 -2.59
CA GLN A 85 0.25 15.07 -2.11
C GLN A 85 0.44 14.95 -0.59
N LEU A 86 -0.64 14.88 0.18
CA LEU A 86 -0.61 14.74 1.65
C LEU A 86 0.01 13.40 2.05
N PHE A 87 -0.32 12.33 1.33
CA PHE A 87 0.22 10.99 1.59
C PHE A 87 1.63 10.75 1.05
N LYS A 88 2.20 11.69 0.29
CA LYS A 88 3.54 11.55 -0.29
C LYS A 88 4.64 11.19 0.75
N PRO A 89 4.82 11.92 1.87
CA PRO A 89 5.84 11.56 2.86
C PRO A 89 5.60 10.20 3.54
N HIS A 90 4.33 9.77 3.64
CA HIS A 90 4.00 8.47 4.22
C HIS A 90 4.29 7.32 3.25
N ARG A 91 4.08 7.54 1.94
CA ARG A 91 4.54 6.61 0.91
C ARG A 91 6.06 6.48 0.92
N GLU A 92 6.78 7.61 0.95
CA GLU A 92 8.25 7.61 1.00
C GLU A 92 8.82 6.79 2.17
N LYS A 93 8.12 6.70 3.32
CA LYS A 93 8.53 5.80 4.42
C LYS A 93 8.44 4.32 4.06
N VAL A 94 7.34 3.91 3.42
CA VAL A 94 7.17 2.53 2.93
C VAL A 94 8.22 2.22 1.86
N GLU A 95 8.50 3.17 0.98
CA GLU A 95 9.55 3.05 -0.05
C GLU A 95 10.96 2.89 0.57
N GLU A 96 11.28 3.64 1.62
CA GLU A 96 12.55 3.49 2.33
C GLU A 96 12.64 2.14 3.06
N ALA A 97 11.54 1.66 3.62
CA ALA A 97 11.47 0.33 4.23
C ALA A 97 11.70 -0.79 3.20
N LEU A 98 11.31 -0.59 1.93
CA LEU A 98 11.56 -1.53 0.83
C LEU A 98 13.01 -1.50 0.30
N ARG A 99 13.73 -0.39 0.50
CA ARG A 99 15.09 -0.18 -0.04
C ARG A 99 16.07 -1.33 0.20
N PRO A 100 16.13 -1.95 1.40
CA PRO A 100 17.00 -3.10 1.66
C PRO A 100 16.74 -4.30 0.75
N GLY A 101 15.49 -4.50 0.32
CA GLY A 101 15.08 -5.59 -0.58
C GLY A 101 15.69 -5.50 -1.99
N PHE A 102 16.03 -4.29 -2.45
CA PHE A 102 16.60 -4.09 -3.79
C PHE A 102 18.13 -4.17 -3.82
N VAL A 103 18.80 -4.01 -2.68
CA VAL A 103 20.25 -3.76 -2.63
C VAL A 103 21.03 -4.83 -1.86
N ALA A 104 20.44 -5.42 -0.81
CA ALA A 104 21.22 -6.20 0.17
C ALA A 104 20.61 -7.54 0.59
N ILE A 105 19.30 -7.74 0.45
CA ILE A 105 18.63 -8.96 0.95
C ILE A 105 18.53 -10.02 -0.15
N THR A 106 19.00 -11.23 0.15
CA THR A 106 18.85 -12.41 -0.72
C THR A 106 17.74 -13.34 -0.21
N TRP A 107 17.08 -14.07 -1.12
CA TRP A 107 15.98 -15.02 -0.85
C TRP A 107 16.30 -16.12 0.18
N SER A 108 17.59 -16.36 0.44
CA SER A 108 18.11 -17.35 1.37
C SER A 108 18.53 -16.77 2.72
N SER A 109 18.37 -15.45 2.93
CA SER A 109 18.79 -14.81 4.17
C SER A 109 17.86 -15.15 5.32
N LEU A 110 18.41 -15.52 6.48
CA LEU A 110 17.68 -15.69 7.74
C LEU A 110 16.93 -14.44 8.19
N THR A 111 17.27 -13.26 7.64
CA THR A 111 16.65 -11.97 7.98
C THR A 111 15.48 -11.57 7.08
N ILE A 112 15.11 -12.39 6.09
CA ILE A 112 14.07 -12.01 5.12
C ILE A 112 12.68 -11.92 5.75
N GLU A 113 12.38 -12.75 6.75
CA GLU A 113 11.10 -12.71 7.48
C GLU A 113 10.96 -11.43 8.28
N GLU A 114 12.00 -11.03 9.03
CA GLU A 114 12.02 -9.78 9.80
C GLU A 114 11.85 -8.55 8.89
N TYR A 115 12.51 -8.57 7.73
CA TYR A 115 12.33 -7.55 6.70
C TYR A 115 10.88 -7.45 6.22
N ILE A 116 10.25 -8.58 5.84
CA ILE A 116 8.86 -8.61 5.40
C ILE A 116 7.94 -8.07 6.50
N THR A 117 8.17 -8.45 7.76
CA THR A 117 7.39 -7.96 8.90
C THR A 117 7.53 -6.44 9.07
N ASN A 118 8.75 -5.90 8.96
CA ASN A 118 8.99 -4.46 9.07
C ASN A 118 8.25 -3.67 7.97
N VAL A 119 8.33 -4.12 6.71
CA VAL A 119 7.62 -3.46 5.60
C VAL A 119 6.10 -3.54 5.82
N ARG A 120 5.59 -4.68 6.30
CA ARG A 120 4.15 -4.83 6.61
C ARG A 120 3.70 -3.87 7.71
N GLN A 121 4.52 -3.62 8.73
CA GLN A 121 4.20 -2.67 9.80
C GLN A 121 4.08 -1.23 9.28
N GLU A 122 5.04 -0.77 8.47
CA GLU A 122 4.98 0.56 7.86
C GLU A 122 3.78 0.70 6.91
N LEU A 123 3.47 -0.36 6.15
CA LEU A 123 2.29 -0.39 5.29
C LEU A 123 0.98 -0.30 6.09
N GLU A 124 0.90 -0.99 7.23
CA GLU A 124 -0.30 -0.97 8.07
C GLU A 124 -0.55 0.41 8.68
N GLN A 125 0.51 1.10 9.13
CA GLN A 125 0.41 2.48 9.59
C GLN A 125 -0.13 3.40 8.49
N LEU A 126 0.31 3.20 7.24
CA LEU A 126 -0.21 3.94 6.09
C LEU A 126 -1.70 3.62 5.85
N ARG A 127 -2.12 2.35 5.93
CA ARG A 127 -3.51 1.93 5.75
C ARG A 127 -4.45 2.57 6.77
N ILE A 128 -4.08 2.56 8.05
CA ILE A 128 -4.84 3.20 9.12
C ILE A 128 -5.02 4.69 8.80
N LEU A 129 -3.94 5.39 8.44
CA LEU A 129 -4.01 6.80 8.10
C LEU A 129 -4.89 7.09 6.88
N ILE A 130 -4.82 6.24 5.84
CA ILE A 130 -5.69 6.36 4.66
C ILE A 130 -7.15 6.23 5.07
N ASN A 131 -7.48 5.24 5.90
CA ASN A 131 -8.84 5.02 6.36
C ASN A 131 -9.35 6.22 7.17
N ASP A 132 -8.58 6.69 8.16
CA ASP A 132 -8.96 7.81 9.01
C ASP A 132 -9.19 9.10 8.21
N CYS A 133 -8.30 9.41 7.26
CA CYS A 133 -8.48 10.59 6.40
C CYS A 133 -9.68 10.44 5.47
N THR A 134 -9.91 9.25 4.93
CA THR A 134 -11.06 8.97 4.05
C THR A 134 -12.37 9.09 4.81
N ASP A 135 -12.45 8.57 6.03
CA ASP A 135 -13.61 8.70 6.90
C ASP A 135 -13.91 10.16 7.26
N ILE A 136 -12.88 10.97 7.54
CA ILE A 136 -13.06 12.41 7.78
C ILE A 136 -13.61 13.09 6.52
N LEU A 137 -13.05 12.78 5.35
CA LEU A 137 -13.48 13.39 4.09
C LEU A 137 -14.93 13.03 3.76
N GLN A 138 -15.22 11.74 3.65
CA GLN A 138 -16.49 11.24 3.12
C GLN A 138 -17.60 11.30 4.17
N CYS A 139 -17.35 10.77 5.36
CA CYS A 139 -18.41 10.61 6.37
C CYS A 139 -18.68 11.90 7.15
N ARG A 140 -17.68 12.80 7.28
CA ARG A 140 -17.84 14.03 8.05
C ARG A 140 -17.99 15.26 7.17
N ILE A 141 -17.04 15.51 6.26
CA ILE A 141 -17.05 16.75 5.47
C ILE A 141 -18.16 16.69 4.42
N GLU A 142 -18.12 15.70 3.52
CA GLU A 142 -19.07 15.58 2.41
C GLU A 142 -20.51 15.44 2.93
N ASN A 143 -20.74 14.59 3.93
CA ASN A 143 -22.07 14.42 4.52
C ASN A 143 -22.59 15.71 5.20
N SER A 144 -21.73 16.47 5.89
CA SER A 144 -22.14 17.76 6.48
C SER A 144 -22.48 18.79 5.41
N LEU A 145 -21.67 18.86 4.35
CA LEU A 145 -21.93 19.76 3.21
C LEU A 145 -23.23 19.40 2.50
N GLN A 146 -23.50 18.11 2.32
CA GLN A 146 -24.75 17.62 1.74
C GLN A 146 -25.95 18.00 2.61
N THR A 147 -25.84 17.80 3.93
CA THR A 147 -26.87 18.21 4.88
C THR A 147 -27.14 19.71 4.75
N ILE A 148 -26.10 20.55 4.73
CA ILE A 148 -26.26 22.02 4.58
C ILE A 148 -26.93 22.37 3.25
N ALA A 149 -26.58 21.68 2.16
CA ALA A 149 -27.17 21.91 0.84
C ALA A 149 -28.66 21.54 0.80
N GLU A 150 -29.08 20.55 1.57
CA GLU A 150 -30.48 20.08 1.67
C GLU A 150 -31.33 20.88 2.66
N ILE A 151 -30.72 21.73 3.51
CA ILE A 151 -31.47 22.56 4.44
C ILE A 151 -32.33 23.56 3.66
N GLN A 152 -33.65 23.41 3.80
CA GLN A 152 -34.61 24.37 3.32
C GLN A 152 -34.69 25.57 4.28
N LEU A 153 -34.10 26.69 3.87
CA LEU A 153 -34.04 27.91 4.69
C LEU A 153 -35.39 28.64 4.80
N CYS A 154 -36.27 28.48 3.82
CA CYS A 154 -37.62 29.03 3.82
C CYS A 154 -38.60 28.00 3.27
N GLU A 155 -39.72 27.82 3.96
CA GLU A 155 -40.86 27.11 3.39
C GLU A 155 -41.40 27.96 2.22
N PRO A 156 -41.74 27.36 1.07
CA PRO A 156 -42.30 28.11 -0.04
C PRO A 156 -43.73 28.46 0.37
N GLN A 157 -43.98 29.72 0.70
CA GLN A 157 -45.34 30.15 1.03
C GLN A 157 -46.17 30.22 -0.27
N ASN A 158 -47.34 29.58 -0.26
CA ASN A 158 -48.22 29.48 -1.42
C ASN A 158 -48.96 30.79 -1.74
N ASP A 159 -48.97 31.75 -0.80
CA ASP A 159 -49.67 33.02 -0.95
C ASP A 159 -48.69 34.21 -0.97
N PRO A 160 -48.91 35.24 -1.80
CA PRO A 160 -48.06 36.42 -1.84
C PRO A 160 -48.18 37.22 -0.54
N ILE A 161 -47.10 37.28 0.24
CA ILE A 161 -47.00 38.05 1.48
C ILE A 161 -46.69 39.51 1.14
N THR A 162 -47.46 40.45 1.69
CA THR A 162 -47.14 41.89 1.67
C THR A 162 -45.93 42.18 2.56
N LEU A 163 -45.06 43.13 2.17
CA LEU A 163 -43.79 43.41 2.88
C LEU A 163 -43.95 43.63 4.40
N ASP A 164 -45.09 44.20 4.82
CA ASP A 164 -45.38 44.52 6.23
C ASP A 164 -45.59 43.27 7.09
N ASP A 165 -46.12 42.18 6.53
CA ASP A 165 -46.35 40.93 7.27
C ASP A 165 -45.06 40.15 7.51
N ASN A 166 -44.09 40.29 6.60
CA ASN A 166 -42.80 39.59 6.68
C ASN A 166 -41.89 40.19 7.77
N LEU A 167 -41.95 41.51 8.01
CA LEU A 167 -41.26 42.15 9.12
C LEU A 167 -41.82 41.70 10.48
N ASN A 168 -43.15 41.58 10.60
CA ASN A 168 -43.78 41.16 11.86
C ASN A 168 -43.47 39.69 12.20
N MET A 169 -43.34 38.82 11.19
CA MET A 169 -43.02 37.42 11.38
C MET A 169 -41.55 37.19 11.79
N GLN A 170 -40.63 38.08 11.39
CA GLN A 170 -39.22 38.03 11.80
C GLN A 170 -38.96 38.61 13.20
N MET A 171 -39.77 39.55 13.67
CA MET A 171 -39.65 40.16 15.02
C MET A 171 -40.27 39.34 16.15
N ALA A 172 -41.07 38.32 15.83
CA ALA A 172 -41.78 37.48 16.80
C ALA A 172 -41.02 36.19 17.20
N LYS A 173 -39.75 36.06 16.80
CA LYS A 173 -38.87 34.92 17.09
C LYS A 173 -37.70 35.37 17.96
#